data_AF-A0A8D8B0B9-F1
#
_entry.id   AF-A0A8D8B0B9-F1
#
_cell.length_a   1.000
_cell.length_b   1.000
_cell.length_c   1.000
_cell.angle_alpha   90.00
_cell.angle_beta   90.00
_cell.angle_gamma   90.00
#
_symmetry.space_group_name_H-M   'P 1'
#
loop_
_entity.id
_entity.type
_entity.pdbx_description
1 polymer ?
#
loop_
_entity_poly.entity_id
_entity_poly.type
_entity_poly.pdbx_seq_one_letter_code
_entity_poly.pdbx_strand_id
1 'polypeptide(L)'
;MIEDTRLREFYFRFVVLKPEMLGIQGTDRDMDDFIHFWRVVGFMLGIQDEYNLCTADSATSKSRIQLVQDQMMRPALNSPSDDYYRMTKVMLDGMWYYNVTLDYEALLFFTSRLTGVSGYGFLEHERKDQLKVTGPVTYEKLSWYSRFIVGRLVQLHEEGLKSALVRWLVNLQLQFAVLVGICYLPLLAAIKFGWKNAVVKMPK
;
A
#
# COMPACT_ATOMS: atom_id res chain seq x y z
N MET A 1 2.86 -18.95 13.87
CA MET A 1 1.95 -19.66 12.94
C MET A 1 0.62 -18.94 12.72
N ILE A 2 -0.22 -18.71 13.74
CA ILE A 2 -1.51 -17.98 13.56
C ILE A 2 -1.28 -16.50 13.23
N GLU A 3 -0.27 -15.86 13.83
CA GLU A 3 0.12 -14.48 13.52
C GLU A 3 0.68 -14.35 12.09
N ASP A 4 1.50 -15.30 11.63
CA ASP A 4 2.10 -15.29 10.28
C ASP A 4 1.09 -15.38 9.14
N THR A 5 -0.03 -16.07 9.36
CA THR A 5 -1.09 -16.20 8.35
C THR A 5 -1.91 -14.92 8.24
N ARG A 6 -2.18 -14.26 9.38
CA ARG A 6 -2.88 -12.96 9.43
C ARG A 6 -2.07 -11.84 8.79
N LEU A 7 -0.73 -11.92 8.79
CA LEU A 7 0.15 -10.86 8.26
C LEU A 7 0.28 -10.83 6.73
N ARG A 8 -0.07 -11.92 6.02
CA ARG A 8 0.10 -12.00 4.55
C ARG A 8 -0.87 -11.11 3.77
N GLU A 9 -2.00 -10.79 4.37
CA GLU A 9 -3.10 -10.03 3.77
C GLU A 9 -2.93 -8.52 3.97
N PHE A 10 -1.73 -7.97 3.77
CA PHE A 10 -1.40 -6.61 4.19
C PHE A 10 -2.07 -5.52 3.33
N TYR A 11 -2.03 -5.67 2.00
CA TYR A 11 -2.31 -4.56 1.08
C TYR A 11 -3.79 -4.24 0.86
N PHE A 12 -4.68 -5.25 0.83
CA PHE A 12 -6.10 -4.99 0.55
C PHE A 12 -6.86 -4.34 1.73
N ARG A 13 -6.28 -4.35 2.94
CA ARG A 13 -6.92 -3.76 4.12
C ARG A 13 -7.16 -2.26 3.98
N PHE A 14 -6.21 -1.55 3.38
CA PHE A 14 -6.35 -0.11 3.15
C PHE A 14 -7.49 0.19 2.17
N VAL A 15 -7.72 -0.70 1.21
CA VAL A 15 -8.88 -0.63 0.30
C VAL A 15 -10.19 -0.76 1.09
N VAL A 16 -10.25 -1.67 2.06
CA VAL A 16 -11.46 -1.90 2.86
C VAL A 16 -11.71 -0.80 3.90
N LEU A 17 -10.66 -0.33 4.59
CA LEU A 17 -10.80 0.63 5.70
C LEU A 17 -10.79 2.09 5.25
N LYS A 18 -10.03 2.42 4.19
CA LYS A 18 -9.80 3.80 3.73
C LYS A 18 -9.93 3.94 2.20
N PRO A 19 -11.03 3.45 1.58
CA PRO A 19 -11.21 3.53 0.13
C PRO A 19 -11.15 4.97 -0.40
N GLU A 20 -11.73 5.92 0.35
CA GLU A 20 -11.77 7.33 -0.03
C GLU A 20 -10.39 7.99 -0.08
N MET A 21 -9.52 7.67 0.89
CA MET A 21 -8.13 8.19 0.92
C MET A 21 -7.29 7.63 -0.23
N LEU A 22 -7.71 6.51 -0.81
CA LEU A 22 -7.09 5.88 -1.97
C LEU A 22 -7.75 6.28 -3.30
N GLY A 23 -8.79 7.11 -3.26
CA GLY A 23 -9.52 7.55 -4.45
C GLY A 23 -10.37 6.46 -5.11
N ILE A 24 -10.64 5.36 -4.40
CA ILE A 24 -11.42 4.23 -4.91
C ILE A 24 -12.87 4.67 -5.08
N GLN A 25 -13.40 4.45 -6.28
CA GLN A 25 -14.78 4.73 -6.62
C GLN A 25 -15.51 3.39 -6.70
N GLY A 26 -16.49 3.18 -5.83
CA GLY A 26 -17.28 1.95 -5.78
C GLY A 26 -18.47 2.12 -4.85
N THR A 27 -19.46 1.26 -5.04
CA THR A 27 -20.61 1.12 -4.15
C THR A 27 -20.26 0.21 -2.96
N ASP A 28 -21.09 0.21 -1.93
CA ASP A 28 -20.94 -0.75 -0.82
C ASP A 28 -20.97 -2.20 -1.30
N ARG A 29 -21.76 -2.47 -2.35
CA ARG A 29 -21.82 -3.79 -2.98
C ARG A 29 -20.49 -4.16 -3.64
N ASP A 30 -19.83 -3.24 -4.34
CA ASP A 30 -18.52 -3.51 -4.92
C ASP A 30 -17.48 -3.83 -3.84
N MET A 31 -17.61 -3.20 -2.66
CA MET A 31 -16.76 -3.49 -1.51
C MET A 31 -17.06 -4.88 -0.90
N ASP A 32 -18.34 -5.26 -0.80
CA ASP A 32 -18.74 -6.59 -0.35
C ASP A 32 -18.23 -7.68 -1.30
N ASP A 33 -18.32 -7.45 -2.62
CA ASP A 33 -17.80 -8.35 -3.66
C ASP A 33 -16.25 -8.44 -3.57
N PHE A 34 -15.56 -7.33 -3.31
CA PHE A 34 -14.12 -7.30 -3.08
C PHE A 34 -13.71 -8.10 -1.84
N ILE A 35 -14.44 -7.97 -0.74
CA ILE A 35 -14.22 -8.76 0.49
C ILE A 35 -14.48 -10.24 0.22
N HIS A 36 -15.53 -10.58 -0.53
CA HIS A 36 -15.83 -11.96 -0.90
C HIS A 36 -14.70 -12.57 -1.75
N PHE A 37 -14.19 -11.82 -2.73
CA PHE A 37 -13.04 -12.25 -3.54
C PHE A 37 -11.83 -12.58 -2.66
N TRP A 38 -11.45 -11.70 -1.73
CA TRP A 38 -10.32 -11.95 -0.83
C TRP A 38 -10.56 -13.07 0.18
N ARG A 39 -11.81 -13.29 0.61
CA ARG A 39 -12.17 -14.48 1.40
C ARG A 39 -11.83 -15.76 0.64
N VAL A 40 -12.22 -15.84 -0.64
CA VAL A 40 -11.96 -17.01 -1.49
C VAL A 40 -10.46 -17.19 -1.72
N VAL A 41 -9.71 -16.11 -1.97
CA VAL A 41 -8.25 -16.17 -2.09
C VAL A 41 -7.62 -16.71 -0.81
N GLY A 42 -8.03 -16.21 0.37
CA GLY A 42 -7.55 -16.71 1.66
C GLY A 42 -7.83 -18.21 1.84
N PHE A 43 -9.03 -18.66 1.48
CA PHE A 43 -9.39 -20.08 1.49
C PHE A 43 -8.49 -20.91 0.56
N MET A 44 -8.24 -20.44 -0.67
CA MET A 44 -7.34 -21.11 -1.63
C MET A 44 -5.89 -21.18 -1.15
N LEU A 45 -5.46 -20.22 -0.31
CA LEU A 45 -4.15 -20.23 0.34
C LEU A 45 -4.09 -21.14 1.59
N GLY A 46 -5.17 -21.85 1.90
CA GLY A 46 -5.27 -22.77 3.04
C GLY A 46 -5.57 -22.09 4.37
N ILE A 47 -6.00 -20.83 4.36
CA ILE A 47 -6.42 -20.12 5.57
C ILE A 47 -7.82 -20.64 5.95
N GLN A 48 -7.95 -21.18 7.16
CA GLN A 48 -9.26 -21.62 7.66
C GLN A 48 -10.17 -20.40 7.89
N ASP A 49 -11.46 -20.56 7.64
CA ASP A 49 -12.46 -19.49 7.72
C ASP A 49 -12.47 -18.73 9.07
N GLU A 50 -12.13 -19.41 10.17
CA GLU A 50 -12.02 -18.79 11.51
C GLU A 50 -10.86 -17.80 11.63
N TYR A 51 -9.77 -18.02 10.88
CA TYR A 51 -8.59 -17.15 10.84
C TYR A 51 -8.61 -16.16 9.67
N ASN A 52 -9.52 -16.35 8.70
CA ASN A 52 -9.68 -15.45 7.58
C ASN A 52 -10.23 -14.09 8.05
N LEU A 53 -9.64 -13.01 7.55
CA LEU A 53 -10.03 -11.65 7.90
C LEU A 53 -11.30 -11.25 7.16
N CYS A 54 -11.48 -11.79 5.96
CA CYS A 54 -12.69 -11.63 5.17
C CYS A 54 -13.68 -12.75 5.53
N THR A 55 -14.82 -12.36 6.09
CA THR A 55 -15.92 -13.24 6.47
C THR A 55 -17.10 -13.11 5.53
N ALA A 56 -18.14 -13.94 5.71
CA ALA A 56 -19.39 -13.81 4.96
C ALA A 56 -20.09 -12.45 5.19
N ASP A 57 -19.90 -11.87 6.37
CA ASP A 57 -20.38 -10.54 6.72
C ASP A 57 -19.27 -9.49 6.54
N SER A 58 -19.54 -8.43 5.78
CA SER A 58 -18.56 -7.38 5.50
C SER A 58 -18.33 -6.47 6.70
N ALA A 59 -19.33 -6.27 7.56
CA ALA A 59 -19.18 -5.49 8.79
C ALA A 59 -18.23 -6.18 9.77
N THR A 60 -18.39 -7.49 9.97
CA THR A 60 -17.46 -8.32 10.75
C THR A 60 -16.06 -8.29 10.17
N SER A 61 -15.93 -8.34 8.83
CA SER A 61 -14.62 -8.25 8.15
C SER A 61 -13.94 -6.91 8.43
N LYS A 62 -14.65 -5.79 8.28
CA LYS A 62 -14.15 -4.45 8.60
C LYS A 62 -13.66 -4.36 10.04
N SER A 63 -14.45 -4.88 11.00
CA SER A 63 -14.07 -4.91 12.42
C SER A 63 -12.81 -5.75 12.68
N ARG A 64 -12.68 -6.93 12.07
CA ARG A 64 -11.47 -7.78 12.19
C ARG A 64 -10.24 -7.10 11.60
N ILE A 65 -10.38 -6.49 10.43
CA ILE A 65 -9.31 -5.77 9.75
C ILE A 65 -8.87 -4.56 10.59
N GLN A 66 -9.82 -3.81 11.15
CA GLN A 66 -9.56 -2.68 12.04
C GLN A 66 -8.82 -3.12 13.31
N LEU A 67 -9.23 -4.23 13.93
CA LEU A 67 -8.56 -4.79 15.10
C LEU A 67 -7.09 -5.12 14.83
N VAL A 68 -6.80 -5.77 13.69
CA VAL A 68 -5.42 -6.06 13.29
C VAL A 68 -4.64 -4.78 13.01
N GLN A 69 -5.26 -3.79 12.38
CA GLN A 69 -4.62 -2.49 12.17
C GLN A 69 -4.21 -1.84 13.50
N ASP A 70 -5.11 -1.85 14.48
CA ASP A 70 -4.88 -1.16 15.75
C ASP A 70 -3.90 -1.92 16.65
N GLN A 71 -3.95 -3.26 16.67
CA GLN A 71 -3.12 -4.08 17.55
C GLN A 71 -1.73 -4.41 16.99
N MET A 72 -1.57 -4.46 15.67
CA MET A 72 -0.30 -4.90 15.06
C MET A 72 0.33 -3.79 14.22
N MET A 73 -0.44 -3.18 13.31
CA MET A 73 0.10 -2.23 12.34
C MET A 73 0.52 -0.90 12.96
N ARG A 74 -0.37 -0.26 13.72
CA ARG A 74 -0.05 1.04 14.33
C ARG A 74 1.17 0.94 15.27
N PRO A 75 1.28 -0.07 16.16
CA PRO A 75 2.48 -0.24 16.98
C PRO A 75 3.74 -0.47 16.14
N ALA A 76 3.67 -1.31 15.10
CA ALA A 76 4.81 -1.60 14.24
C ALA A 76 5.30 -0.37 13.46
N LEU A 77 4.39 0.53 13.06
CA LEU A 77 4.76 1.78 12.36
C LEU A 77 5.21 2.91 13.30
N ASN A 78 4.76 2.89 14.55
CA ASN A 78 5.23 3.81 15.59
C ASN A 78 6.69 3.52 15.99
N SER A 79 7.06 2.24 16.04
CA SER A 79 8.42 1.79 16.37
C SER A 79 8.85 0.68 15.40
N PRO A 80 9.20 1.04 14.15
CA PRO A 80 9.62 0.06 13.16
C PRO A 80 10.95 -0.56 13.58
N SER A 81 11.03 -1.88 13.48
CA SER A 81 12.28 -2.60 13.70
C SER A 81 13.27 -2.37 12.55
N ASP A 82 14.55 -2.59 12.82
CA ASP A 82 15.59 -2.53 11.78
C ASP A 82 15.35 -3.53 10.64
N ASP A 83 14.78 -4.70 10.97
CA ASP A 83 14.38 -5.69 9.97
C ASP A 83 13.23 -5.19 9.10
N TYR A 84 12.23 -4.52 9.68
CA TYR A 84 11.15 -3.91 8.91
C TYR A 84 11.69 -2.85 7.94
N TYR A 85 12.59 -1.98 8.42
CA TYR A 85 13.27 -0.99 7.56
C TYR A 85 14.01 -1.68 6.41
N ARG A 86 14.84 -2.68 6.73
CA ARG A 86 15.67 -3.39 5.74
C ARG A 86 14.82 -4.11 4.70
N MET A 87 13.82 -4.87 5.13
CA MET A 87 12.95 -5.63 4.24
C MET A 87 12.14 -4.71 3.32
N THR A 88 11.53 -3.66 3.88
CA THR A 88 10.73 -2.71 3.12
C THR A 88 11.60 -1.97 2.12
N LYS A 89 12.80 -1.52 2.52
CA LYS A 89 13.73 -0.85 1.62
C LYS A 89 14.17 -1.75 0.46
N VAL A 90 14.56 -3.01 0.74
CA VAL A 90 14.93 -3.97 -0.30
C VAL A 90 13.77 -4.27 -1.24
N MET A 91 12.55 -4.39 -0.72
CA MET A 91 11.34 -4.58 -1.53
C MET A 91 11.11 -3.39 -2.47
N LEU A 92 11.15 -2.16 -1.95
CA LEU A 92 10.95 -0.96 -2.77
C LEU A 92 12.07 -0.75 -3.78
N ASP A 93 13.31 -1.02 -3.40
CA ASP A 93 14.44 -1.00 -4.31
C ASP A 93 14.26 -2.03 -5.44
N GLY A 94 13.75 -3.21 -5.10
CA GLY A 94 13.35 -4.23 -6.03
C GLY A 94 12.27 -3.74 -7.00
N MET A 95 11.27 -3.01 -6.52
CA MET A 95 10.14 -2.54 -7.34
C MET A 95 10.41 -1.22 -8.09
N TRP A 96 11.54 -0.55 -7.84
CA TRP A 96 11.84 0.76 -8.42
C TRP A 96 11.77 0.82 -9.95
N TYR A 97 12.19 -0.25 -10.64
CA TYR A 97 12.15 -0.30 -12.11
C TYR A 97 10.72 -0.31 -12.67
N TYR A 98 9.75 -0.75 -11.86
CA TYR A 98 8.34 -0.76 -12.19
C TYR A 98 7.70 0.59 -11.88
N ASN A 99 8.06 1.20 -10.76
CA ASN A 99 7.58 2.52 -10.38
C ASN A 99 8.70 3.38 -9.75
N VAL A 100 9.19 4.32 -10.54
CA VAL A 100 10.26 5.27 -10.16
C VAL A 100 9.82 6.32 -9.14
N THR A 101 8.57 6.29 -8.68
CA THR A 101 8.11 7.14 -7.56
C THR A 101 8.13 6.41 -6.23
N LEU A 102 8.62 5.16 -6.18
CA LEU A 102 8.72 4.38 -4.94
C LEU A 102 9.90 4.85 -4.09
N ASP A 103 9.62 5.80 -3.20
CA ASP A 103 10.55 6.25 -2.16
C ASP A 103 10.16 5.66 -0.79
N TYR A 104 11.15 5.20 -0.02
CA TYR A 104 10.92 4.56 1.28
C TYR A 104 10.29 5.52 2.29
N GLU A 105 10.83 6.72 2.42
CA GLU A 105 10.36 7.67 3.42
C GLU A 105 8.94 8.16 3.07
N ALA A 106 8.70 8.42 1.79
CA ALA A 106 7.40 8.83 1.30
C ALA A 106 6.34 7.72 1.48
N LEU A 107 6.67 6.46 1.18
CA LEU A 107 5.75 5.35 1.35
C LEU A 107 5.48 5.07 2.83
N LEU A 108 6.50 5.13 3.69
CA LEU A 108 6.30 4.94 5.12
C LEU A 108 5.41 6.04 5.68
N PHE A 109 5.66 7.31 5.31
CA PHE A 109 4.82 8.42 5.71
C PHE A 109 3.36 8.23 5.27
N PHE A 110 3.14 7.87 4.01
CA PHE A 110 1.79 7.64 3.47
C PHE A 110 1.09 6.45 4.14
N THR A 111 1.82 5.36 4.42
CA THR A 111 1.28 4.18 5.11
C THR A 111 0.91 4.49 6.57
N SER A 112 1.74 5.25 7.27
CA SER A 112 1.46 5.75 8.62
C SER A 112 0.23 6.67 8.64
N ARG A 113 0.06 7.48 7.59
CA ARG A 113 -1.16 8.27 7.40
C ARG A 113 -2.39 7.40 7.20
N LEU A 114 -2.33 6.39 6.33
CA LEU A 114 -3.44 5.46 6.06
C LEU A 114 -3.86 4.64 7.30
N THR A 115 -2.89 4.22 8.10
CA THR A 115 -3.15 3.49 9.36
C THR A 115 -3.67 4.38 10.50
N GLY A 116 -3.63 5.70 10.33
CA GLY A 116 -4.07 6.66 11.35
C GLY A 116 -3.12 6.74 12.54
N VAL A 117 -1.82 6.56 12.31
CA VAL A 117 -0.81 6.85 13.34
C VAL A 117 -0.76 8.36 13.56
N SER A 118 -0.77 8.79 14.83
CA SER A 118 -0.72 10.21 15.18
C SER A 118 0.60 10.86 14.72
N GLY A 119 0.54 12.09 14.23
CA GLY A 119 1.68 12.86 13.72
C GLY A 119 1.90 12.78 12.21
N TYR A 120 1.07 12.04 11.46
CA TYR A 120 1.22 11.81 10.02
C TYR A 120 0.16 12.52 9.15
N GLY A 121 -0.56 13.50 9.71
CA GLY A 121 -1.46 14.35 8.95
C GLY A 121 -0.73 15.19 7.90
N PHE A 122 -1.16 15.11 6.63
CA PHE A 122 -0.60 15.89 5.54
C PHE A 122 -1.41 17.18 5.32
N LEU A 123 -2.73 17.00 5.21
CA LEU A 123 -3.67 18.09 4.99
C LEU A 123 -3.80 18.96 6.24
N GLU A 124 -4.19 20.21 6.04
CA GLU A 124 -4.27 21.17 7.15
C GLU A 124 -5.30 20.75 8.20
N HIS A 125 -6.46 20.20 7.79
CA HIS A 125 -7.49 19.74 8.70
C HIS A 125 -7.03 18.53 9.53
N GLU A 126 -6.25 17.62 8.95
CA GLU A 126 -5.69 16.47 9.67
C GLU A 126 -4.64 16.89 10.70
N ARG A 127 -3.90 17.97 10.41
CA ARG A 127 -2.80 18.44 11.26
C ARG A 127 -3.29 19.14 12.53
N LYS A 128 -4.48 19.77 12.47
CA LYS A 128 -5.07 20.49 13.60
C LYS A 128 -5.52 19.56 14.74
N ASP A 129 -5.98 18.37 14.38
CA ASP A 129 -6.54 17.41 15.34
C ASP A 129 -5.52 16.39 15.88
N GLN A 130 -4.25 16.47 15.45
CA GLN A 130 -3.23 15.51 15.84
C GLN A 130 -2.23 16.07 16.86
N LEU A 131 -2.07 15.34 17.96
CA LEU A 131 -0.96 15.50 18.89
C LEU A 131 0.37 15.38 18.13
N LYS A 132 1.31 16.30 18.40
CA LYS A 132 2.69 16.19 17.90
C LYS A 132 3.33 14.94 18.50
N VAL A 133 3.43 13.88 17.73
CA VAL A 133 4.09 12.63 18.13
C VAL A 133 5.37 12.44 17.31
N THR A 134 6.43 12.02 17.99
CA THR A 134 7.75 11.69 17.44
C THR A 134 7.75 10.28 16.82
N GLY A 135 7.13 10.14 15.65
CA GLY A 135 7.34 8.96 14.81
C GLY A 135 8.76 8.90 14.22
N PRO A 136 9.19 7.73 13.71
CA PRO A 136 10.49 7.54 13.07
C PRO A 136 10.70 8.44 11.83
N VAL A 137 9.64 8.70 11.06
CA VAL A 137 9.66 9.55 9.87
C VAL A 137 8.62 10.66 10.03
N THR A 138 9.06 11.83 10.48
CA THR A 138 8.22 13.04 10.57
C THR A 138 8.34 13.85 9.29
N TYR A 139 7.27 14.54 8.87
CA TYR A 139 7.28 15.40 7.67
C TYR A 139 8.46 16.41 7.66
N GLU A 140 8.79 16.96 8.83
CA GLU A 140 9.91 17.90 9.02
C GLU A 140 11.29 17.27 8.75
N LYS A 141 11.43 15.96 8.94
CA LYS A 141 12.68 15.22 8.72
C LYS A 141 12.82 14.68 7.29
N LEU A 142 11.73 14.66 6.51
CA LEU A 142 11.74 14.19 5.12
C LEU A 142 12.67 15.05 4.25
N SER A 143 13.38 14.38 3.34
CA SER A 143 14.10 15.07 2.27
C SER A 143 13.14 15.88 1.38
N TRP A 144 13.66 16.90 0.68
CA TRP A 144 12.83 17.70 -0.23
C TRP A 144 12.20 16.85 -1.34
N TYR A 145 12.92 15.82 -1.82
CA TYR A 145 12.42 14.88 -2.82
C TYR A 145 11.31 14.01 -2.24
N SER A 146 11.51 13.43 -1.07
CA SER A 146 10.50 12.61 -0.37
C SER A 146 9.23 13.42 -0.12
N ARG A 147 9.35 14.71 0.28
CA ARG A 147 8.20 15.62 0.44
C ARG A 147 7.45 15.86 -0.86
N PHE A 148 8.17 16.07 -1.97
CA PHE A 148 7.56 16.20 -3.28
C PHE A 148 6.79 14.94 -3.67
N ILE A 149 7.37 13.75 -3.45
CA ILE A 149 6.71 12.47 -3.71
C ILE A 149 5.47 12.30 -2.83
N VAL A 150 5.54 12.57 -1.52
CA VAL A 150 4.37 12.53 -0.62
C VAL A 150 3.26 13.46 -1.12
N GLY A 151 3.60 14.71 -1.47
CA GLY A 151 2.62 15.67 -1.97
C GLY A 151 1.93 15.18 -3.25
N ARG A 152 2.71 14.67 -4.21
CA ARG A 152 2.18 14.08 -5.45
C ARG A 152 1.31 12.85 -5.16
N LEU A 153 1.71 11.99 -4.22
CA LEU A 153 1.00 10.78 -3.86
C LEU A 153 -0.35 11.10 -3.23
N VAL A 154 -0.40 12.02 -2.27
CA VAL A 154 -1.64 12.45 -1.61
C VAL A 154 -2.58 13.15 -2.60
N GLN A 155 -2.08 14.11 -3.38
CA GLN A 155 -2.89 14.79 -4.40
C GLN A 155 -3.48 13.81 -5.43
N LEU A 156 -2.68 12.85 -5.89
CA LEU A 156 -3.14 11.85 -6.84
C LEU A 156 -4.29 11.02 -6.24
N HIS A 157 -4.14 10.51 -5.01
CA HIS A 157 -5.12 9.60 -4.42
C HIS A 157 -6.41 10.32 -3.97
N GLU A 158 -6.33 11.51 -3.40
CA GLU A 158 -7.52 12.16 -2.82
C GLU A 158 -8.33 13.00 -3.80
N GLU A 159 -7.68 13.58 -4.80
CA GLU A 159 -8.29 14.47 -5.77
C GLU A 159 -8.17 13.92 -7.18
N GLY A 160 -6.96 13.50 -7.57
CA GLY A 160 -6.66 13.03 -8.91
C GLY A 160 -7.54 11.87 -9.35
N LEU A 161 -7.59 10.78 -8.56
CA LEU A 161 -8.32 9.57 -8.89
C LEU A 161 -9.86 9.73 -8.86
N LYS A 162 -10.40 10.84 -8.37
CA LYS A 162 -11.83 11.16 -8.54
C LYS A 162 -12.16 11.46 -10.01
N SER A 163 -11.21 12.00 -10.78
CA SER A 163 -11.39 12.25 -12.20
C SER A 163 -11.23 10.98 -13.03
N ALA A 164 -12.19 10.69 -13.91
CA ALA A 164 -12.14 9.54 -14.82
C ALA A 164 -10.94 9.62 -15.79
N LEU A 165 -10.57 10.81 -16.24
CA LEU A 165 -9.46 11.02 -17.17
C LEU A 165 -8.12 10.70 -16.50
N VAL A 166 -7.92 11.18 -15.27
CA VAL A 166 -6.72 10.87 -14.49
C VAL A 166 -6.63 9.37 -14.20
N ARG A 167 -7.74 8.72 -13.79
CA ARG A 167 -7.77 7.26 -13.61
C ARG A 167 -7.38 6.51 -14.88
N TRP A 168 -7.92 6.94 -16.03
CA TRP A 168 -7.58 6.34 -17.31
C TRP A 168 -6.09 6.50 -17.64
N LEU A 169 -5.51 7.68 -17.44
CA LEU A 169 -4.08 7.93 -17.65
C LEU A 169 -3.19 7.11 -16.71
N VAL A 170 -3.54 7.02 -15.43
CA VAL A 170 -2.80 6.21 -14.44
C VAL A 170 -2.87 4.73 -14.83
N ASN A 171 -4.04 4.24 -15.22
CA ASN A 171 -4.19 2.86 -15.68
C ASN A 171 -3.38 2.60 -16.95
N LEU A 172 -3.37 3.53 -17.91
CA LEU A 172 -2.56 3.42 -19.12
C LEU A 172 -1.06 3.41 -18.77
N GLN A 173 -0.62 4.30 -17.89
CA GLN A 173 0.75 4.33 -17.40
C GLN A 173 1.13 2.99 -16.73
N LEU A 174 0.25 2.43 -15.91
CA LEU A 174 0.47 1.15 -15.24
C LEU A 174 0.60 0.00 -16.25
N GLN A 175 -0.33 -0.07 -17.21
CA GLN A 175 -0.32 -1.08 -18.27
C GLN A 175 0.92 -0.97 -19.13
N PHE A 176 1.32 0.26 -19.49
CA PHE A 176 2.55 0.51 -20.23
C PHE A 176 3.79 0.07 -19.42
N ALA A 177 3.85 0.40 -18.13
CA ALA A 177 4.95 0.01 -17.26
C ALA A 177 5.07 -1.52 -17.12
N VAL A 178 3.95 -2.25 -16.99
CA VAL A 178 3.95 -3.72 -16.96
C VAL A 178 4.36 -4.30 -18.31
N LEU A 179 3.64 -3.94 -19.37
CA LEU A 179 3.83 -4.56 -20.69
C LEU A 179 5.23 -4.23 -21.23
N VAL A 180 5.58 -2.96 -21.30
CA VAL A 180 6.86 -2.53 -21.87
C VAL A 180 7.99 -2.73 -20.88
N GLY A 181 7.83 -2.29 -19.63
CA GLY A 181 8.90 -2.30 -18.64
C GLY A 181 9.21 -3.67 -18.02
N ILE A 182 8.28 -4.64 -18.07
CA ILE A 182 8.49 -5.98 -17.51
C ILE A 182 8.49 -7.03 -18.62
N CYS A 183 7.45 -7.07 -19.46
CA CYS A 183 7.27 -8.19 -20.39
C CYS A 183 8.11 -8.09 -21.66
N TYR A 184 8.23 -6.90 -22.27
CA TYR A 184 8.86 -6.75 -23.59
C TYR A 184 10.27 -6.16 -23.55
N LEU A 185 10.50 -5.14 -22.71
CA LEU A 185 11.73 -4.36 -22.74
C LEU A 185 12.14 -3.91 -21.34
N PRO A 186 12.71 -4.82 -20.51
CA PRO A 186 13.07 -4.52 -19.13
C PRO A 186 14.37 -3.70 -19.02
N LEU A 187 14.45 -2.54 -19.68
CA LEU A 187 15.64 -1.67 -19.68
C LEU A 187 15.98 -1.18 -18.27
N LEU A 188 14.98 -0.71 -17.52
CA LEU A 188 15.19 -0.19 -16.18
C LEU A 188 15.67 -1.29 -15.23
N ALA A 189 15.11 -2.50 -15.33
CA ALA A 189 15.58 -3.64 -14.57
C ALA A 189 16.98 -4.09 -15.02
N ALA A 190 17.27 -4.05 -16.33
CA ALA A 190 18.58 -4.40 -16.88
C ALA A 190 19.67 -3.41 -16.46
N ILE A 191 19.36 -2.12 -16.35
CA ILE A 191 20.27 -1.09 -15.83
C ILE A 191 20.53 -1.32 -14.34
N LYS A 192 19.48 -1.59 -13.54
CA LYS A 192 19.61 -1.71 -12.07
C LYS A 192 20.20 -3.06 -11.61
N PHE A 193 19.81 -4.17 -12.25
CA PHE A 193 20.13 -5.53 -11.80
C PHE A 193 20.97 -6.34 -12.81
N GLY A 194 21.24 -5.79 -13.99
CA GLY A 194 21.92 -6.47 -15.09
C GLY A 194 20.96 -7.28 -15.96
N TRP A 195 21.29 -7.40 -17.25
CA TRP A 195 20.46 -8.09 -18.25
C TRP A 195 20.11 -9.55 -17.90
N LYS A 196 21.02 -10.28 -17.26
CA LYS A 196 20.80 -11.69 -16.88
C LYS A 196 19.71 -11.86 -15.82
N ASN A 197 19.55 -10.87 -14.94
CA ASN A 197 18.58 -10.89 -13.86
C ASN A 197 17.28 -10.15 -14.22
N ALA A 198 17.31 -9.33 -15.27
CA ALA A 198 16.17 -8.55 -15.74
C ALA A 198 15.18 -9.36 -16.58
N VAL A 199 15.65 -10.41 -17.28
CA VAL A 199 14.81 -11.27 -18.12
C VAL A 199 14.48 -12.55 -17.35
N VAL A 200 13.34 -12.55 -16.66
CA VAL A 200 12.83 -13.74 -15.96
C VAL A 200 12.01 -14.56 -16.95
N LYS A 201 12.44 -15.80 -17.24
CA LYS A 201 11.60 -16.75 -17.97
C LYS A 201 10.48 -17.21 -17.04
N MET A 202 9.26 -16.76 -17.27
CA MET A 202 8.12 -17.35 -16.59
C MET A 202 8.00 -18.83 -17.00
N PRO A 203 7.92 -19.78 -16.06
CA PRO A 203 7.64 -21.16 -16.39
C PRO A 203 6.31 -21.22 -17.16
N LYS A 204 6.31 -21.98 -18.26
CA LYS A 204 5.11 -22.22 -19.06
C LYS A 204 4.13 -23.13 -18.33
#